data_AF-A0A4Y2B6G9-F1
#
_entry.id   AF-A0A4Y2B6G9-F1
#
_cell.length_a   1.000
_cell.length_b   1.000
_cell.length_c   1.000
_cell.angle_alpha   90.00
_cell.angle_beta   90.00
_cell.angle_gamma   90.00
#
_symmetry.space_group_name_H-M   'P 1'
#
loop_
_entity.id
_entity.type
_entity.pdbx_description
1 polymer ?
#
loop_
_entity_poly.entity_id
_entity_poly.type
_entity_poly.pdbx_seq_one_letter_code
_entity_poly.pdbx_strand_id
1 'polypeptide(L)'
;MQKEEYEEWMSIDEDFPVAATLTDLETCQAVCQQGQAIKVDDADGDECAEENPPTNAEMRQSFNLLKRGEQHLSTNFKKQYKYEQYINELLRNNCRQVTIKDSFICYF
;
A
#
# COMPACT_ATOMS: atom_id res chain seq x y z
N MET A 1 -4.41 -5.93 -13.43
CA MET A 1 -3.49 -6.62 -12.50
C MET A 1 -3.54 -8.10 -12.76
N GLN A 2 -2.39 -8.76 -12.88
CA GLN A 2 -2.39 -10.22 -12.98
C GLN A 2 -2.68 -10.83 -11.59
N LYS A 3 -3.34 -11.98 -11.54
CA LYS A 3 -3.68 -12.63 -10.26
C LYS A 3 -2.43 -12.91 -9.43
N GLU A 4 -1.37 -13.37 -10.08
CA GLU A 4 -0.07 -13.65 -9.46
C GLU A 4 0.54 -12.39 -8.84
N GLU A 5 0.50 -11.27 -9.56
CA GLU A 5 0.98 -9.98 -9.08
C GLU A 5 0.20 -9.54 -7.82
N TYR A 6 -1.13 -9.63 -7.82
CA TYR A 6 -1.95 -9.30 -6.63
C TYR A 6 -1.60 -10.16 -5.41
N GLU A 7 -1.47 -11.48 -5.60
CA GLU A 7 -1.13 -12.40 -4.50
C GLU A 7 0.31 -12.15 -3.99
N GLU A 8 1.24 -11.78 -4.88
CA GLU A 8 2.59 -11.36 -4.51
C GLU A 8 2.57 -10.09 -3.65
N TRP A 9 1.86 -9.04 -4.06
CA TRP A 9 1.69 -7.82 -3.26
C TRP A 9 1.02 -8.08 -1.90
N MET A 10 0.05 -8.98 -1.84
CA MET A 10 -0.59 -9.40 -0.58
C MET A 10 0.36 -10.21 0.31
N SER A 11 1.21 -11.06 -0.29
CA SER A 11 2.20 -11.85 0.46
C SER A 11 3.31 -10.98 1.06
N ILE A 12 3.72 -9.91 0.38
CA ILE A 12 4.70 -8.94 0.90
C ILE A 12 4.19 -8.24 2.15
N ASP A 13 2.89 -7.93 2.22
CA ASP A 13 2.24 -7.34 3.40
C ASP A 13 2.19 -8.32 4.59
N GLU A 14 1.94 -9.61 4.32
CA GLU A 14 1.93 -10.67 5.34
C GLU A 14 3.34 -11.08 5.81
N ASP A 15 4.33 -11.05 4.92
CA ASP A 15 5.73 -11.39 5.19
C ASP A 15 6.54 -10.20 5.72
N PHE A 16 6.00 -8.97 5.67
CA PHE A 16 6.64 -7.84 6.30
C PHE A 16 6.65 -8.09 7.82
N PRO A 17 7.82 -8.32 8.44
CA PRO A 17 7.84 -8.41 9.88
C PRO A 17 7.44 -7.02 10.33
N VAL A 18 6.27 -6.89 10.96
CA VAL A 18 5.83 -5.70 11.69
C VAL A 18 6.87 -5.24 12.75
N ALA A 19 8.01 -5.93 12.85
CA ALA A 19 9.05 -5.81 13.84
C ALA A 19 10.44 -6.15 13.23
N ALA A 20 10.93 -5.40 12.23
CA ALA A 20 12.36 -5.08 12.33
C ALA A 20 12.48 -4.22 13.59
N THR A 21 13.26 -4.67 14.56
CA THR A 21 13.44 -4.15 15.92
C THR A 21 14.01 -2.72 15.97
N LEU A 22 13.68 -1.85 15.02
CA LEU A 22 13.96 -0.43 15.08
C LEU A 22 13.05 0.14 16.15
N THR A 23 13.65 0.40 17.30
CA THR A 23 12.96 1.08 18.39
C THR A 23 12.53 2.47 17.92
N ASP A 24 11.42 2.97 18.44
CA ASP A 24 10.90 4.31 18.13
C ASP A 24 12.01 5.37 18.24
N LEU A 25 12.96 5.17 19.16
CA LEU A 25 14.12 6.04 19.39
C LEU A 25 15.11 6.06 18.22
N GLU A 26 15.46 4.91 17.65
CA GLU A 26 16.39 4.82 16.52
C GLU A 26 15.78 5.44 15.25
N THR A 27 14.46 5.31 15.09
CA THR A 27 13.71 5.94 14.01
C THR A 27 13.64 7.46 14.19
N CYS A 28 13.34 7.94 15.42
CA CYS A 28 13.41 9.37 15.76
C CYS A 28 14.78 9.95 15.42
N GLN A 29 15.83 9.27 15.84
CA GLN A 29 17.20 9.74 15.72
C GLN A 29 17.63 9.82 14.26
N ALA A 30 17.30 8.82 13.44
CA ALA A 30 17.58 8.83 12.01
C ALA A 30 16.83 9.96 11.28
N VAL A 31 15.55 10.18 11.61
CA VAL A 31 14.71 11.24 11.01
C VAL A 31 15.21 12.63 11.42
N CYS A 32 15.54 12.83 12.70
CA CYS A 32 16.10 14.10 13.19
C CYS A 32 17.46 14.42 12.54
N GLN A 33 18.34 13.41 12.41
CA GLN A 33 19.65 13.58 11.76
C GLN A 33 19.50 13.88 10.27
N GLN A 34 18.56 13.24 9.58
CA GLN A 34 18.30 13.48 8.17
C GLN A 34 17.67 14.86 7.93
N GLY A 35 16.75 15.29 8.79
CA GLY A 35 16.15 16.64 8.74
C GLY A 35 17.17 17.76 9.00
N GLN A 36 18.16 17.52 9.86
CA GLN A 36 19.28 18.45 10.06
C GLN A 36 20.25 18.46 8.87
N ALA A 37 20.51 17.32 8.25
CA ALA A 37 21.39 17.21 7.07
C ALA A 37 20.79 17.81 5.79
N ILE A 38 19.45 17.93 5.71
CA ILE A 38 18.73 18.53 4.58
C ILE A 38 18.70 20.07 4.65
N LYS A 39 19.20 20.69 5.75
CA LYS A 39 19.45 22.14 5.78
C LYS A 39 20.64 22.49 4.91
N VAL A 40 20.38 22.55 3.61
CA VAL A 40 21.26 23.07 2.57
C VAL A 40 21.18 24.60 2.61
N ASP A 41 22.22 25.22 3.16
CA ASP A 41 22.87 26.46 2.70
C ASP A 41 22.04 27.73 2.36
N ASP A 42 20.82 27.95 2.85
CA ASP A 42 20.24 29.30 2.85
C ASP A 42 20.45 29.98 4.21
N ALA A 43 21.57 30.68 4.32
CA ALA A 43 21.87 31.60 5.39
C ALA A 43 20.96 32.84 5.27
N ASP A 44 19.77 32.77 5.86
CA ASP A 44 19.16 33.95 6.47
C ASP A 44 18.67 33.59 7.87
N GLY A 45 19.06 34.40 8.84
CA GLY A 45 19.02 34.09 10.26
C GLY A 45 17.63 34.14 10.86
N ASP A 46 16.74 33.25 10.43
CA ASP A 46 15.57 32.91 11.24
C ASP A 46 16.03 31.89 12.29
N GLU A 47 15.97 32.35 13.54
CA GLU A 47 16.26 31.57 14.73
C GLU A 47 15.47 30.27 14.61
N CYS A 48 16.18 29.19 14.30
CA CYS A 48 15.56 27.89 14.15
C CYS A 48 14.83 27.62 15.45
N ALA A 49 13.51 27.77 15.45
CA ALA A 49 12.66 27.38 16.55
C ALA A 49 13.14 25.98 16.94
N GLU A 50 13.52 25.82 18.20
CA GLU A 50 13.91 24.54 18.76
C GLU A 50 12.64 23.68 18.74
N GLU A 51 12.32 23.12 17.58
CA GLU A 51 11.24 22.17 17.41
C GLU A 51 11.67 20.94 18.20
N ASN A 52 11.07 20.81 19.38
CA ASN A 52 11.25 19.63 20.20
C ASN A 52 10.95 18.39 19.33
N PRO A 53 11.78 17.35 19.40
CA PRO A 53 11.51 16.12 18.67
C PRO A 53 10.09 15.63 18.99
N PRO A 54 9.37 15.04 18.01
CA PRO A 54 7.98 14.63 18.20
C PRO A 54 7.87 13.75 19.44
N THR A 55 6.91 14.05 20.29
CA THR A 55 6.68 13.25 21.49
C THR A 55 6.24 11.84 21.10
N ASN A 56 6.52 10.86 21.96
CA ASN A 56 6.08 9.47 21.76
C ASN A 56 4.55 9.38 21.53
N ALA A 57 3.77 10.27 22.15
CA ALA A 57 2.33 10.37 21.91
C ALA A 57 1.99 10.77 20.46
N GLU A 58 2.67 11.78 19.93
CA GLU A 58 2.50 12.25 18.54
C GLU A 58 2.94 11.17 17.54
N MET A 59 4.07 10.50 17.79
CA MET A 59 4.53 9.39 16.93
C MET A 59 3.54 8.23 16.90
N ARG A 60 3.01 7.82 18.06
CA ARG A 60 1.98 6.79 18.13
C ARG A 60 0.71 7.18 17.39
N GLN A 61 0.32 8.45 17.47
CA GLN A 61 -0.86 8.94 16.76
C GLN A 61 -0.65 8.89 15.24
N SER A 62 0.50 9.38 14.75
CA SER A 62 0.90 9.32 13.34
C SER A 62 0.92 7.89 12.81
N PHE A 63 1.50 6.96 13.57
CA PHE A 63 1.55 5.54 13.23
C PHE A 63 0.15 4.92 13.13
N ASN A 64 -0.74 5.21 14.08
CA ASN A 64 -2.12 4.71 14.04
C ASN A 64 -2.91 5.26 12.84
N LEU A 65 -2.64 6.50 12.43
CA LEU A 65 -3.23 7.13 11.25
C LEU A 65 -2.77 6.44 9.95
N LEU A 66 -1.46 6.18 9.84
CA LEU A 66 -0.87 5.43 8.74
C LEU A 66 -1.49 4.03 8.63
N LYS A 67 -1.52 3.30 9.74
CA LYS A 67 -2.11 1.95 9.82
C LYS A 67 -3.58 1.93 9.39
N ARG A 68 -4.36 2.94 9.79
CA ARG A 68 -5.77 3.06 9.37
C ARG A 68 -5.90 3.34 7.88
N GLY A 69 -5.03 4.18 7.31
CA GLY A 69 -4.99 4.47 5.88
C GLY A 69 -4.68 3.21 5.06
N GLU A 70 -3.64 2.48 5.45
CA GLU A 70 -3.23 1.22 4.84
C GLU A 70 -4.32 0.15 4.88
N GLN A 71 -4.96 -0.06 6.04
CA GLN A 71 -6.08 -0.99 6.18
C GLN A 71 -7.26 -0.64 5.26
N HIS A 72 -7.58 0.65 5.15
CA HIS A 72 -8.66 1.10 4.26
C HIS A 72 -8.31 0.91 2.78
N LEU A 73 -7.07 1.20 2.39
CA LEU A 73 -6.60 0.99 1.02
C LEU A 73 -6.59 -0.49 0.65
N SER A 74 -6.06 -1.35 1.52
CA SER A 74 -6.02 -2.81 1.32
C SER A 74 -7.42 -3.42 1.18
N THR A 75 -8.36 -3.03 2.04
CA THR A 75 -9.75 -3.54 1.96
C THR A 75 -10.50 -3.07 0.72
N ASN A 76 -10.32 -1.81 0.31
CA ASN A 76 -10.91 -1.29 -0.93
C ASN A 76 -10.31 -1.96 -2.16
N PHE A 77 -8.99 -2.13 -2.18
CA PHE A 77 -8.27 -2.81 -3.25
C PHE A 77 -8.70 -4.28 -3.40
N LYS A 78 -8.85 -5.00 -2.28
CA LYS A 78 -9.38 -6.37 -2.25
C LYS A 78 -10.80 -6.48 -2.80
N LYS A 79 -11.66 -5.50 -2.53
CA LYS A 79 -13.02 -5.45 -3.10
C LYS A 79 -12.98 -5.22 -4.61
N GLN A 80 -12.17 -4.27 -5.08
CA GLN A 80 -12.02 -3.97 -6.51
C GLN A 80 -11.49 -5.20 -7.27
N TYR A 81 -10.44 -5.84 -6.75
CA TYR A 81 -9.88 -7.06 -7.34
C TYR A 81 -10.92 -8.19 -7.46
N LYS A 82 -11.70 -8.44 -6.39
CA LYS A 82 -12.79 -9.44 -6.43
C LYS A 82 -13.84 -9.14 -7.49
N TYR A 83 -14.18 -7.86 -7.66
CA TYR A 83 -15.16 -7.43 -8.66
C TYR A 83 -14.63 -7.60 -10.08
N GLU A 84 -13.36 -7.25 -10.33
CA GLU A 84 -12.69 -7.49 -11.63
C GLU A 84 -12.62 -8.98 -11.96
N GLN A 85 -12.27 -9.84 -10.99
CA GLN A 85 -12.26 -11.30 -11.17
C GLN A 85 -13.64 -11.83 -11.57
N TYR A 86 -14.70 -11.37 -10.90
CA TYR A 86 -16.07 -11.75 -11.22
C TYR A 86 -16.48 -11.38 -12.65
N ILE A 87 -16.16 -10.15 -13.09
CA ILE A 87 -16.43 -9.72 -14.48
C ILE A 87 -15.67 -10.59 -15.48
N ASN A 88 -14.39 -10.85 -15.22
CA ASN A 88 -13.56 -11.66 -16.11
C ASN A 88 -14.09 -13.10 -16.24
N GLU A 89 -14.58 -13.68 -15.14
CA GLU A 89 -15.20 -15.01 -15.16
C GLU A 89 -16.49 -15.03 -15.99
N LEU A 90 -17.36 -14.03 -15.82
CA LEU A 90 -18.57 -13.89 -16.64
C LEU A 90 -18.24 -13.76 -18.13
N LEU A 91 -17.26 -12.93 -18.48
CA LEU A 91 -16.82 -12.76 -19.86
C LEU A 91 -16.27 -14.07 -20.44
N ARG A 92 -15.42 -14.79 -19.70
CA ARG A 92 -14.88 -16.09 -20.12
C ARG A 92 -16.01 -17.11 -20.35
N ASN A 93 -17.00 -17.17 -19.46
CA ASN A 93 -18.13 -18.08 -19.59
C ASN A 93 -19.02 -17.72 -20.79
N ASN A 94 -19.26 -16.43 -21.04
CA ASN A 94 -19.97 -15.98 -22.23
C ASN A 94 -19.21 -16.32 -23.52
N CYS A 95 -17.89 -16.09 -23.59
CA CYS A 95 -17.08 -16.46 -24.75
C CYS A 95 -17.17 -17.97 -25.05
N ARG A 96 -17.07 -18.82 -24.01
CA ARG A 96 -17.23 -20.28 -24.17
C ARG A 96 -18.61 -20.65 -24.70
N GLN A 97 -19.67 -20.01 -24.21
CA GLN A 97 -21.03 -20.24 -24.70
C GLN A 97 -21.19 -19.81 -26.17
N VAL A 98 -20.61 -18.68 -26.58
CA VAL A 98 -20.61 -18.24 -27.99
C VAL A 98 -19.89 -19.26 -28.86
N THR A 99 -18.68 -19.70 -28.47
CA THR A 99 -17.93 -20.73 -29.20
C THR A 99 -18.72 -22.05 -29.35
N ILE A 100 -19.43 -22.47 -28.30
CA ILE A 100 -20.28 -23.67 -28.34
C ILE A 100 -21.45 -23.45 -29.32
N LYS A 101 -22.16 -22.32 -29.25
CA LYS A 101 -23.25 -22.01 -30.18
C LYS A 101 -22.78 -21.98 -31.64
N ASP A 102 -21.65 -21.34 -31.91
CA ASP A 102 -21.07 -21.28 -33.26
C ASP A 102 -20.69 -22.68 -33.76
N SER A 103 -20.15 -23.53 -32.88
CA SER A 103 -19.85 -24.92 -33.21
C SER A 103 -21.10 -25.70 -33.62
N PHE A 104 -22.24 -25.49 -32.97
CA PHE A 104 -23.50 -26.15 -33.30
C PHE A 104 -24.15 -25.64 -34.60
N ILE A 105 -23.94 -24.36 -34.96
CA ILE A 105 -24.44 -23.80 -36.23
C ILE A 105 -23.74 -24.44 -37.44
N CYS A 106 -22.49 -24.90 -37.31
CA CYS A 106 -21.77 -25.57 -38.41
C CYS A 106 -22.23 -27.02 -38.69
N TYR A 107 -23.04 -27.63 -37.83
CA TYR A 107 -23.51 -29.01 -38.00
C TYR A 107 -24.95 -29.13 -38.53
N PHE A 108 -25.63 -28.01 -38.80
CA PHE A 108 -26.95 -27.94 -39.43
C PHE A 108 -26.88 -27.08 -40.71
#